data_AF-A0A081XI00-F1
#
_entry.id   AF-A0A081XI00-F1
#
_cell.length_a   1.000
_cell.length_b   1.000
_cell.length_c   1.000
_cell.angle_alpha   90.00
_cell.angle_beta   90.00
_cell.angle_gamma   90.00
#
_symmetry.space_group_name_H-M   'P 1'
#
loop_
_entity.id
_entity.type
_entity.pdbx_description
1 polymer ?
#
loop_
_entity_poly.entity_id
_entity_poly.type
_entity_poly.pdbx_seq_one_letter_code
_entity_poly.pdbx_strand_id
1 'polypeptide(L)'
;MDFTTALDRHLAAIRDRDLEGYVRTVHPDATLILPNGKTVTGTDEIRSFHEGWFQDPDWSMTTETVSTLELADTAVTVLAVDYRDLDAEGRPYALRHLLSLVFARSGEEWLLVHDQNTPC
;
A
#
# COMPACT_ATOMS: atom_id res chain seq x y z
N MET A 1 -3.28 -19.04 2.98
CA MET A 1 -4.17 -17.85 2.97
C MET A 1 -4.60 -17.59 1.53
N ASP A 2 -5.85 -17.19 1.27
CA ASP A 2 -6.24 -16.75 -0.09
C ASP A 2 -5.82 -15.28 -0.34
N PHE A 3 -5.86 -14.85 -1.60
CA PHE A 3 -5.41 -13.50 -1.96
C PHE A 3 -6.27 -12.40 -1.31
N THR A 4 -7.59 -12.54 -1.29
CA THR A 4 -8.49 -11.53 -0.69
C THR A 4 -8.17 -11.31 0.79
N THR A 5 -7.97 -12.39 1.55
CA THR A 5 -7.56 -12.30 2.96
C THR A 5 -6.21 -11.60 3.13
N ALA A 6 -5.26 -11.83 2.23
CA ALA A 6 -3.96 -11.17 2.27
C ALA A 6 -4.03 -9.69 1.93
N LEU A 7 -4.84 -9.31 0.93
CA LEU A 7 -5.12 -7.93 0.59
C LEU A 7 -5.79 -7.20 1.75
N ASP A 8 -6.81 -7.80 2.37
CA ASP A 8 -7.49 -7.24 3.54
C ASP A 8 -6.54 -7.05 4.71
N ARG A 9 -5.64 -8.02 4.97
CA ARG A 9 -4.59 -7.91 5.98
C ARG A 9 -3.64 -6.74 5.69
N HIS A 10 -3.22 -6.57 4.43
CA HIS A 10 -2.35 -5.49 4.01
C HIS A 10 -3.01 -4.11 4.21
N LEU A 11 -4.24 -3.95 3.73
CA LEU A 11 -5.00 -2.70 3.85
C LEU A 11 -5.39 -2.40 5.30
N ALA A 12 -5.66 -3.42 6.11
CA ALA A 12 -5.90 -3.27 7.53
C ALA A 12 -4.67 -2.73 8.25
N ALA A 13 -3.48 -3.28 7.98
CA ALA A 13 -2.25 -2.80 8.59
C ALA A 13 -1.99 -1.31 8.28
N ILE A 14 -2.29 -0.88 7.05
CA ILE A 14 -2.21 0.53 6.67
C ILE A 14 -3.23 1.35 7.49
N ARG A 15 -4.52 1.02 7.40
CA ARG A 15 -5.61 1.75 8.08
C ARG A 15 -5.37 1.88 9.59
N ASP A 16 -4.88 0.81 10.21
CA ASP A 16 -4.67 0.72 11.65
C ASP A 16 -3.29 1.26 12.07
N ARG A 17 -2.49 1.78 11.13
CA ARG A 17 -1.13 2.29 11.34
C ARG A 17 -0.20 1.27 12.02
N ASP A 18 -0.35 0.00 11.67
CA ASP A 18 0.50 -1.09 12.13
C ASP A 18 1.70 -1.29 11.19
N LEU A 19 2.80 -0.57 11.44
CA LEU A 19 4.01 -0.65 10.60
C LEU A 19 4.59 -2.07 10.56
N GLU A 20 4.58 -2.78 11.70
CA GLU A 20 5.09 -4.15 11.77
C GLU A 20 4.17 -5.13 11.03
N GLY A 21 2.86 -4.95 11.14
CA GLY A 21 1.86 -5.69 10.37
C GLY A 21 2.03 -5.46 8.88
N TYR A 22 2.22 -4.21 8.46
CA TYR A 22 2.42 -3.83 7.06
C TYR A 22 3.68 -4.48 6.51
N VAL A 23 4.83 -4.31 7.19
CA VAL A 23 6.11 -4.87 6.73
C VAL A 23 6.05 -6.40 6.56
N ARG A 24 5.30 -7.13 7.40
CA ARG A 24 5.10 -8.58 7.25
C ARG A 24 4.33 -8.98 6.00
N THR A 25 3.62 -8.05 5.36
CA THR A 25 2.90 -8.30 4.10
C THR A 25 3.70 -7.92 2.86
N VAL A 26 4.93 -7.43 3.02
CA VAL A 26 5.78 -6.93 1.92
C VAL A 26 6.90 -7.92 1.63
N HIS A 27 7.12 -8.23 0.36
CA HIS A 27 8.22 -9.09 -0.08
C HIS A 27 9.58 -8.39 0.16
N PRO A 28 10.65 -9.13 0.54
CA PRO A 28 12.01 -8.59 0.72
C PRO A 28 12.50 -7.69 -0.40
N ASP A 29 12.15 -8.03 -1.64
CA ASP A 29 12.55 -7.34 -2.88
C ASP A 29 11.43 -6.49 -3.50
N ALA A 30 10.40 -6.13 -2.72
CA ALA A 30 9.28 -5.35 -3.24
C ALA A 30 9.71 -3.97 -3.77
N THR A 31 8.97 -3.43 -4.73
CA THR A 31 9.24 -2.12 -5.32
C THR A 31 8.00 -1.24 -5.31
N LEU A 32 8.12 -0.04 -4.76
CA LEU A 32 7.08 0.99 -4.72
C LEU A 32 7.43 2.11 -5.69
N ILE A 33 6.43 2.60 -6.43
CA ILE A 33 6.57 3.75 -7.32
C ILE A 33 5.61 4.85 -6.87
N LEU A 34 6.19 5.95 -6.39
CA LEU A 34 5.46 7.12 -5.93
C LEU A 34 4.94 7.95 -7.12
N PRO A 35 3.96 8.85 -6.89
CA PRO A 35 3.39 9.69 -7.96
C PRO A 35 4.40 10.53 -8.75
N ASN A 36 5.55 10.86 -8.14
CA ASN A 36 6.62 11.63 -8.77
C ASN A 36 7.66 10.77 -9.50
N GLY A 37 7.43 9.45 -9.62
CA GLY A 37 8.34 8.50 -10.24
C GLY A 37 9.52 8.09 -9.35
N LYS A 38 9.61 8.55 -8.10
CA LYS A 38 10.58 8.03 -7.14
C LYS A 38 10.26 6.56 -6.85
N THR A 39 11.28 5.73 -6.95
CA THR A 39 11.22 4.31 -6.62
C THR A 39 11.81 4.07 -5.23
N VAL A 40 11.17 3.20 -4.45
CA VAL A 40 11.67 2.69 -3.16
C VAL A 40 11.71 1.17 -3.28
N THR A 41 12.85 0.55 -3.01
CA THR A 41 13.03 -0.90 -3.23
C THR A 41 13.59 -1.56 -1.99
N GLY A 42 13.00 -2.69 -1.64
CA GLY A 42 13.42 -3.52 -0.53
C GLY A 42 12.77 -3.14 0.79
N THR A 43 12.54 -4.15 1.64
CA THR A 43 11.73 -3.99 2.86
C THR A 43 12.27 -2.95 3.84
N ASP A 44 13.59 -2.79 3.97
CA ASP A 44 14.18 -1.81 4.90
C ASP A 44 13.95 -0.36 4.45
N GLU A 45 14.09 -0.09 3.15
CA GLU A 45 13.79 1.24 2.59
C GLU A 45 12.29 1.53 2.65
N ILE A 46 11.46 0.54 2.33
CA ILE A 46 10.00 0.63 2.39
C ILE A 46 9.55 0.91 3.83
N ARG A 47 10.11 0.22 4.83
CA ARG A 47 9.86 0.48 6.25
C ARG A 47 10.21 1.92 6.61
N SER A 48 11.43 2.35 6.26
CA SER A 48 11.91 3.69 6.56
C SER A 48 11.06 4.78 5.90
N PHE A 49 10.56 4.52 4.69
CA PHE A 49 9.67 5.42 3.98
C PHE A 49 8.30 5.59 4.68
N HIS A 50 7.74 4.51 5.23
CA HIS A 50 6.43 4.54 5.88
C HIS A 50 6.46 4.91 7.36
N GLU A 51 7.61 4.87 8.03
CA GLU A 51 7.70 5.09 9.49
C GLU A 51 7.07 6.41 9.93
N GLY A 52 7.45 7.52 9.30
CA GLY A 52 6.89 8.84 9.63
C GLY A 52 5.40 8.94 9.29
N TRP A 53 5.00 8.38 8.14
CA TRP A 53 3.60 8.39 7.72
C TRP A 53 2.72 7.59 8.69
N PHE A 54 3.14 6.41 9.16
CA PHE A 54 2.38 5.61 10.12
C PHE A 54 2.28 6.27 11.50
N GLN A 55 3.22 7.14 11.87
CA GLN A 55 3.18 7.90 13.12
C GLN A 55 2.28 9.13 13.05
N ASP A 56 1.91 9.56 11.85
CA ASP A 56 1.09 10.74 11.64
C ASP A 56 -0.40 10.45 11.98
N PRO A 57 -0.99 11.15 12.96
CA PRO A 57 -2.37 10.93 13.37
C PRO A 57 -3.38 11.63 12.45
N ASP A 58 -2.96 12.56 11.60
CA ASP A 58 -3.85 13.50 10.94
C ASP A 58 -4.44 12.94 9.64
N TRP A 59 -3.75 12.01 8.98
CA TRP A 59 -4.23 11.46 7.74
C TRP A 59 -5.37 10.44 7.90
N SER A 60 -6.19 10.33 6.87
CA SER A 60 -7.16 9.27 6.69
C SER A 60 -7.14 8.81 5.24
N MET A 61 -7.30 7.52 5.04
CA MET A 61 -7.30 6.89 3.72
C MET A 61 -8.46 5.91 3.63
N THR A 62 -9.27 6.04 2.58
CA THR A 62 -10.27 5.04 2.21
C THR A 62 -9.95 4.48 0.84
N THR A 63 -10.20 3.19 0.67
CA THR A 63 -9.95 2.47 -0.59
C THR A 63 -11.23 1.80 -1.09
N GLU A 64 -11.40 1.80 -2.40
CA GLU A 64 -12.43 1.04 -3.10
C GLU A 64 -11.76 0.18 -4.17
N THR A 65 -12.08 -1.12 -4.21
CA THR A 65 -11.55 -2.01 -5.24
C THR A 65 -12.19 -1.70 -6.60
N VAL A 66 -11.37 -1.26 -7.56
CA VAL A 66 -11.79 -0.99 -8.94
C VAL A 66 -11.75 -2.26 -9.76
N SER A 67 -10.68 -3.05 -9.63
CA SER A 67 -10.53 -4.32 -10.32
C SER A 67 -9.56 -5.24 -9.59
N THR A 68 -9.76 -6.54 -9.79
CA THR A 68 -8.86 -7.59 -9.31
C THR A 68 -8.72 -8.64 -10.39
N LEU A 69 -7.49 -9.09 -10.62
CA LEU A 69 -7.18 -10.24 -11.47
C LEU A 69 -6.20 -11.15 -10.71
N GLU A 70 -6.64 -12.37 -10.41
CA GLU A 70 -5.83 -13.41 -9.80
C GLU A 70 -5.46 -14.47 -10.85
N LEU A 71 -4.18 -14.83 -10.91
CA LEU A 71 -3.59 -15.79 -11.85
C LEU A 71 -2.63 -16.72 -11.11
N ALA A 72 -3.12 -17.90 -10.73
CA ALA A 72 -2.33 -18.93 -10.03
C ALA A 72 -1.61 -18.39 -8.78
N ASP A 73 -0.33 -18.03 -8.91
CA ASP A 73 0.54 -17.57 -7.82
C ASP A 73 0.81 -16.06 -7.88
N THR A 74 0.10 -15.31 -8.73
CA THR A 74 0.17 -13.85 -8.79
C THR A 74 -1.22 -13.22 -8.81
N ALA A 75 -1.34 -12.01 -8.26
CA ALA A 75 -2.56 -11.25 -8.31
C ALA A 75 -2.26 -9.76 -8.47
N VAL A 76 -3.11 -9.06 -9.19
CA VAL A 76 -3.10 -7.60 -9.27
C VAL A 76 -4.44 -7.07 -8.82
N THR A 77 -4.43 -6.04 -7.98
CA THR A 77 -5.62 -5.28 -7.62
C THR A 77 -5.38 -3.80 -7.86
N VAL A 78 -6.38 -3.14 -8.42
CA VAL A 78 -6.39 -1.68 -8.59
C VAL A 78 -7.41 -1.12 -7.62
N LEU A 79 -6.99 -0.15 -6.83
CA LEU A 79 -7.80 0.54 -5.83
C LEU A 79 -7.96 2.01 -6.24
N ALA A 80 -9.16 2.54 -6.07
CA ALA A 80 -9.38 3.99 -5.99
C ALA A 80 -9.12 4.42 -4.55
N VAL A 81 -8.27 5.43 -4.38
CA VAL A 81 -7.88 5.95 -3.06
C VAL A 81 -8.43 7.37 -2.90
N ASP A 82 -9.13 7.62 -1.79
CA ASP A 82 -9.43 8.97 -1.29
C ASP A 82 -8.60 9.17 -0.02
N TYR A 83 -7.62 10.07 -0.11
CA TYR A 83 -6.69 10.41 0.96
C TYR A 83 -6.95 11.83 1.43
N ARG A 84 -6.95 12.04 2.75
CA ARG A 84 -7.14 13.36 3.38
C ARG A 84 -6.16 13.53 4.52
N ASP A 85 -5.63 14.72 4.68
CA ASP A 85 -4.56 15.00 5.64
C ASP A 85 -4.42 16.52 5.85
N LEU A 86 -3.56 16.93 6.79
CA LEU A 86 -3.22 18.33 7.06
C LEU A 86 -1.83 18.65 6.50
N ASP A 87 -1.68 19.82 5.88
CA ASP A 87 -0.35 20.31 5.51
C ASP A 87 0.43 20.86 6.72
N ALA A 88 1.67 21.30 6.50
CA ALA A 88 2.54 21.82 7.56
C ALA A 88 1.97 23.06 8.28
N GLU A 89 1.00 23.77 7.68
CA GLU A 89 0.30 24.90 8.28
C GLU A 89 -1.04 24.50 8.93
N GLY A 90 -1.34 23.20 9.00
CA GLY A 90 -2.57 22.65 9.55
C GLY A 90 -3.78 22.82 8.63
N ARG A 91 -3.59 23.10 7.34
CA ARG A 91 -4.69 23.26 6.38
C ARG A 91 -5.02 21.90 5.77
N PRO A 92 -6.32 21.55 5.67
CA PRO A 92 -6.71 20.27 5.10
C PRO A 92 -6.47 20.23 3.59
N TYR A 93 -5.98 19.10 3.11
CA TYR A 93 -5.90 18.76 1.69
C TYR A 93 -6.46 17.36 1.42
N ALA A 94 -6.81 17.12 0.16
CA ALA A 94 -7.32 15.82 -0.28
C ALA A 94 -6.69 15.42 -1.61
N LEU A 95 -6.38 14.13 -1.75
CA LEU A 95 -5.82 13.54 -2.96
C LEU A 95 -6.71 12.38 -3.41
N ARG A 96 -6.87 12.26 -4.73
CA ARG A 96 -7.47 11.08 -5.37
C ARG A 96 -6.50 10.50 -6.38
N HIS A 97 -6.31 9.20 -6.31
CA HIS A 97 -5.39 8.48 -7.18
C HIS A 97 -5.81 7.03 -7.32
N LEU A 98 -5.22 6.36 -8.32
CA LEU A 98 -5.27 4.91 -8.44
C LEU A 98 -4.02 4.31 -7.80
N LEU A 99 -4.21 3.26 -7.02
CA LEU A 99 -3.15 2.44 -6.43
C LEU A 99 -3.22 1.04 -7.04
N SER A 100 -2.18 0.65 -7.77
CA SER A 100 -2.01 -0.72 -8.26
C SER A 100 -1.13 -1.49 -7.29
N LEU A 101 -1.63 -2.61 -6.78
CA LEU A 101 -0.88 -3.54 -5.93
C LEU A 101 -0.73 -4.88 -6.64
N VAL A 102 0.48 -5.40 -6.69
CA VAL A 102 0.79 -6.73 -7.21
C VAL A 102 1.29 -7.58 -6.06
N PHE A 103 0.65 -8.75 -5.89
CA PHE A 103 1.04 -9.75 -4.93
C PHE A 103 1.55 -11.00 -5.64
N ALA A 104 2.52 -11.66 -5.03
CA ALA A 104 2.95 -12.99 -5.43
C ALA A 104 2.84 -13.94 -4.23
N ARG A 105 2.53 -15.20 -4.51
CA ARG A 105 2.48 -16.25 -3.51
C ARG A 105 3.89 -16.68 -3.13
N SER A 106 4.20 -16.63 -1.84
CA SER A 106 5.44 -17.13 -1.24
C SER A 106 5.09 -18.22 -0.22
N GLY A 107 5.10 -19.47 -0.67
CA GLY A 107 4.63 -20.60 0.13
C GLY A 107 3.13 -20.53 0.41
N GLU A 108 2.77 -20.39 1.70
CA GLU A 108 1.37 -20.31 2.15
C GLU A 108 0.84 -18.88 2.29
N GLU A 109 1.71 -17.88 2.10
CA GLU A 109 1.41 -16.46 2.21
C GLU A 109 1.40 -15.78 0.84
N TRP A 110 0.71 -14.64 0.77
CA TRP A 110 0.78 -13.71 -0.35
C TRP A 110 1.49 -12.45 0.13
N LEU A 111 2.50 -12.01 -0.61
CA LEU A 111 3.31 -10.84 -0.27
C LEU A 111 3.23 -9.81 -1.39
N LEU A 112 3.15 -8.54 -1.02
CA LEU A 112 3.22 -7.41 -1.94
C LEU A 112 4.61 -7.43 -2.59
N VAL A 113 4.66 -7.49 -3.92
CA VAL A 113 5.91 -7.41 -4.70
C VAL A 113 6.03 -6.08 -5.44
N HIS A 114 4.91 -5.42 -5.72
CA HIS A 114 4.93 -4.13 -6.39
C HIS A 114 3.74 -3.25 -6.01
N ASP A 115 4.00 -1.96 -5.83
CA ASP A 115 3.02 -0.90 -5.64
C ASP A 115 3.31 0.21 -6.66
N GLN A 116 2.25 0.82 -7.19
CA GLN A 116 2.35 2.07 -7.92
C GLN A 116 1.15 2.98 -7.67
N ASN A 117 1.45 4.25 -7.39
CA ASN A 117 0.48 5.31 -7.20
C ASN A 117 0.41 6.22 -8.45
N THR A 118 -0.79 6.41 -9.00
CA THR A 118 -1.02 7.20 -10.23
C THR A 118 -2.06 8.29 -9.97
N PRO A 119 -1.71 9.58 -10.02
CA PRO A 119 -2.65 10.70 -9.87
C PRO A 119 -3.81 10.65 -10.87
N CYS A 120 -4.97 11.16 -10.47
CA CYS A 120 -6.14 11.36 -11.32
C CYS A 120 -6.39 12.84 -11.64
#